data_AF-A0A835LRT1-F1
#
_entry.id   AF-A0A835LRT1-F1
#
_cell.length_a   1.000
_cell.length_b   1.000
_cell.length_c   1.000
_cell.angle_alpha   90.00
_cell.angle_beta   90.00
_cell.angle_gamma   90.00
#
_symmetry.space_group_name_H-M   'P 1'
#
loop_
_entity.id
_entity.type
_entity.pdbx_description
1 polymer ?
#
loop_
_entity_poly.entity_id
_entity_poly.type
_entity_poly.pdbx_seq_one_letter_code
_entity_poly.pdbx_strand_id
1 'polypeptide(L)' 'MEVCRVSFGVMLVVTLIFSIVLPSSAQGPAPAPTSDGTSIDQGIAYVLMLVALVLTYLIHPLDASSSYNFF' A
#
# COMPACT_ATOMS: atom_id res chain seq x y z
N MET A 1 -46.83 35.67 18.05
CA MET A 1 -46.63 35.03 16.73
C MET A 1 -45.56 35.73 15.88
N GLU A 2 -45.50 37.07 15.83
CA GLU A 2 -44.52 37.80 14.98
C GLU A 2 -43.05 37.66 15.40
N VAL A 3 -42.72 37.72 16.70
CA VAL A 3 -41.32 37.56 17.17
C VAL A 3 -40.74 36.19 16.78
N CYS A 4 -41.56 35.13 16.83
CA CYS A 4 -41.18 33.82 16.30
C CYS A 4 -40.87 33.89 14.80
N ARG A 5 -41.73 34.54 14.00
CA ARG A 5 -41.53 34.66 12.54
C ARG A 5 -40.25 35.41 12.17
N VAL A 6 -39.96 36.50 12.88
CA VAL A 6 -38.72 37.28 12.68
C VAL A 6 -37.49 36.46 13.08
N SER A 7 -37.53 35.78 14.23
CA SER A 7 -36.44 34.91 14.68
C SER A 7 -36.17 33.77 13.69
N PHE A 8 -37.21 33.15 13.13
CA PHE A 8 -37.05 32.11 12.10
C PHE A 8 -36.43 32.67 10.81
N GLY A 9 -36.86 33.86 10.37
CA GLY A 9 -36.28 34.52 9.20
C GLY A 9 -34.79 34.80 9.34
N VAL A 10 -34.36 35.32 10.50
CA VAL A 10 -32.95 35.60 10.79
C VAL A 10 -32.11 34.31 10.80
N MET A 11 -32.59 33.25 11.45
CA MET A 11 -31.88 31.96 11.49
C MET A 11 -31.69 31.35 10.08
N LEU A 12 -32.69 31.50 9.20
CA LEU A 12 -32.62 31.02 7.82
C LEU A 12 -31.54 31.78 7.03
N VAL A 13 -31.53 33.12 7.14
CA VAL A 13 -30.52 33.96 6.48
C VAL A 13 -29.11 33.64 6.97
N VAL A 14 -28.92 33.46 8.29
CA VAL A 14 -27.61 33.09 8.85
C VAL A 14 -27.15 31.74 8.33
N THR A 15 -28.03 30.74 8.32
CA THR A 15 -27.71 29.39 7.82
C THR A 15 -27.37 29.41 6.33
N LEU A 16 -28.08 30.21 5.54
CA LEU A 16 -27.82 30.38 4.12
C LEU A 16 -26.44 31.02 3.86
N ILE A 17 -26.09 32.06 4.61
CA ILE A 17 -24.77 32.69 4.51
C ILE A 17 -23.66 31.70 4.86
N PHE A 18 -23.80 30.94 5.96
CA PHE A 18 -22.84 29.91 6.33
C PHE A 18 -22.69 28.84 5.25
N SER A 19 -23.80 28.39 4.64
CA SER A 19 -23.76 27.38 3.59
C SER A 19 -23.08 27.85 2.30
N ILE A 20 -23.02 29.17 2.06
CA ILE A 20 -22.34 29.76 0.89
C ILE A 20 -20.86 30.01 1.18
N VAL A 21 -20.55 30.46 2.41
CA VAL A 21 -19.20 30.86 2.80
C VAL A 21 -18.33 29.64 3.14
N LEU A 22 -18.92 28.56 3.66
CA LEU A 22 -18.15 27.35 3.95
C LEU A 22 -17.89 26.58 2.65
N PRO A 23 -16.62 26.36 2.28
CA PRO A 23 -16.29 25.51 1.15
C PRO A 23 -16.73 24.07 1.43
N SER A 24 -17.44 23.45 0.49
CA SER A 24 -17.71 22.02 0.55
C SER A 24 -16.41 21.27 0.20
N SER A 25 -15.83 20.57 1.18
CA SER A 25 -14.72 19.68 0.91
C SER A 25 -15.25 18.44 0.19
N ALA A 26 -15.14 18.42 -1.15
CA ALA A 26 -15.32 17.18 -1.90
C ALA A 26 -14.18 16.22 -1.47
N GLN A 27 -14.52 15.13 -0.81
CA GLN A 27 -13.57 14.04 -0.60
C GLN A 27 -13.22 13.48 -1.98
N GLY A 28 -12.00 13.78 -2.45
CA GLY A 28 -11.48 13.21 -3.68
C GLY A 28 -11.40 11.69 -3.59
N PRO A 29 -11.37 10.98 -4.73
CA PRO A 29 -11.21 9.52 -4.73
C PRO A 29 -10.02 9.11 -3.86
N ALA A 30 -10.23 8.12 -2.99
CA ALA A 30 -9.15 7.56 -2.18
C ALA A 30 -8.03 7.07 -3.12
N PRO A 31 -6.74 7.30 -2.80
CA PRO A 31 -5.63 6.74 -3.56
C PRO A 31 -5.79 5.23 -3.73
N ALA A 32 -5.50 4.71 -4.93
CA ALA A 32 -5.54 3.27 -5.16
C ALA A 32 -4.55 2.56 -4.21
N PRO A 33 -4.90 1.37 -3.70
CA PRO A 33 -3.98 0.59 -2.89
C PRO A 33 -2.71 0.27 -3.71
N THR A 34 -1.54 0.58 -3.16
CA THR A 34 -0.26 0.12 -3.69
C THR A 34 -0.01 -1.30 -3.18
N SER A 35 0.37 -2.21 -4.07
CA SER A 35 0.76 -3.58 -3.75
C SER A 35 2.24 -3.76 -4.05
N ASP A 36 3.06 -3.98 -3.04
CA ASP A 36 4.53 -4.11 -3.14
C ASP A 36 4.97 -5.51 -3.64
N GLY A 37 4.10 -6.23 -4.36
CA GLY A 37 4.34 -7.62 -4.79
C GLY A 37 5.64 -7.83 -5.58
N THR A 38 6.04 -6.85 -6.39
CA THR A 38 7.30 -6.89 -7.15
C THR A 38 8.54 -7.00 -6.27
N SER A 39 8.55 -6.34 -5.10
CA SER A 39 9.67 -6.41 -4.17
C SER A 39 9.80 -7.79 -3.52
N ILE A 40 8.66 -8.44 -3.25
CA ILE A 40 8.61 -9.83 -2.74
C ILE A 40 9.11 -10.80 -3.82
N ASP A 41 8.62 -10.66 -5.06
CA ASP A 41 9.03 -11.50 -6.17
C ASP A 41 10.55 -11.39 -6.42
N GLN A 42 11.09 -10.17 -6.40
CA GLN A 42 12.53 -9.92 -6.55
C GLN A 42 13.33 -10.51 -5.38
N GLY A 43 12.82 -10.39 -4.14
CA GLY A 43 13.43 -11.01 -2.97
C GLY A 43 13.51 -12.53 -3.10
N ILE A 44 12.42 -13.18 -3.50
CA ILE A 44 12.37 -14.64 -3.75
C ILE A 44 13.37 -15.00 -4.86
N ALA A 45 13.42 -14.23 -5.95
CA ALA A 45 14.37 -14.46 -7.03
C ALA A 45 15.83 -14.43 -6.55
N TYR A 46 16.22 -13.45 -5.72
CA TYR A 46 17.58 -13.40 -5.15
C TYR A 46 17.87 -14.55 -4.19
N VAL A 47 16.90 -14.95 -3.36
CA VAL A 47 17.06 -16.10 -2.46
C VAL A 47 17.26 -17.37 -3.27
N LEU A 48 16.44 -17.60 -4.31
CA LEU A 48 16.59 -18.76 -5.19
C LEU A 48 17.93 -18.75 -5.94
N MET A 49 18.40 -17.58 -6.39
CA MET A 49 19.73 -17.42 -7.00
C MET A 49 20.85 -17.81 -6.02
N LEU A 50 20.76 -17.37 -4.76
CA LEU A 50 21.72 -17.73 -3.71
C LEU A 50 21.68 -19.22 -3.37
N VAL A 51 20.48 -19.81 -3.27
CA VAL A 51 20.31 -21.25 -3.06
C VAL A 51 20.96 -22.03 -4.20
N ALA A 52 20.73 -21.63 -5.47
CA ALA A 52 21.36 -22.28 -6.61
C ALA A 52 22.89 -22.16 -6.59
N LEU A 53 23.42 -20.99 -6.22
CA LEU A 53 24.85 -20.77 -6.08
C LEU A 53 25.46 -21.67 -4.98
N VAL A 54 24.78 -21.78 -3.83
CA VAL A 54 25.23 -22.66 -2.74
C VAL A 54 25.16 -24.13 -3.17
N LEU A 55 24.04 -24.57 -3.75
CA LEU A 55 23.87 -25.95 -4.21
C LEU A 55 24.94 -26.34 -5.23
N THR A 56 25.19 -25.50 -6.23
CA THR A 56 26.24 -25.76 -7.22
C THR A 56 27.61 -25.80 -6.56
N TYR A 57 27.94 -24.88 -5.65
CA TYR A 57 29.22 -24.90 -4.93
C TYR A 57 29.40 -26.11 -4.01
N LEU A 58 28.32 -26.63 -3.42
CA LEU A 58 28.35 -27.82 -2.56
C LEU A 58 28.44 -29.11 -3.39
N ILE A 59 27.75 -29.21 -4.52
CA ILE A 59 27.74 -30.44 -5.34
C ILE A 59 29.12 -30.68 -5.99
N HIS A 60 29.85 -29.64 -6.41
CA HIS A 60 31.19 -29.77 -7.01
C HIS A 60 32.20 -30.58 -6.16
N PRO A 61 32.45 -30.24 -4.88
CA PRO A 61 33.36 -31.00 -4.03
C PRO A 61 32.78 -32.34 -3.57
N LEU A 62 31.45 -32.46 -3.42
CA LEU A 62 30.80 -33.72 -3.05
C LEU A 62 30.94 -34.78 -4.16
N ASP A 63 30.74 -34.38 -5.42
CA ASP A 63 30.93 -35.23 -6.59
C ASP A 63 32.41 -35.62 -6.77
N ALA A 64 33.32 -34.66 -6.61
CA ALA A 64 34.76 -34.92 -6.65
C ALA A 64 35.19 -35.90 -5.54
N SER A 65 34.70 -35.70 -4.31
CA SER A 65 35.02 -36.55 -3.15
C SER A 65 34.47 -37.97 -3.31
N SER A 66 33.27 -38.12 -3.90
CA SER A 66 32.70 -39.42 -4.25
C SER A 66 33.63 -40.18 -5.19
N SER A 67 34.14 -39.52 -6.24
CA SER A 67 35.05 -40.15 -7.21
C SER A 67 36.37 -40.62 -6.59
N TYR A 68 36.95 -39.91 -5.60
CA TYR A 68 38.16 -40.36 -4.89
C TYR A 68 37.92 -41.55 -3.95
N ASN A 69 36.68 -41.83 -3.56
CA ASN A 69 36.36 -42.96 -2.68
C ASN A 69 36.18 -44.30 -3.44
N PHE A 70 36.07 -44.23 -4.78
CA PHE A 70 35.88 -45.39 -5.66
C PHE A 70 37.18 -45.93 -6.31
N PHE A 71 38.34 -45.35 -6.00
CA PHE A 71 39.68 -45.82 -6.40
C PHE A 71 40.53 -46.16 -5.17
#